data_AF-A0A849M1X3-F1
#
_entry.id   AF-A0A849M1X3-F1
#
_cell.length_a   1.000
_cell.length_b   1.000
_cell.length_c   1.000
_cell.angle_alpha   90.00
_cell.angle_beta   90.00
_cell.angle_gamma   90.00
#
_symmetry.space_group_name_H-M   'P 1'
#
loop_
_entity.id
_entity.type
_entity.pdbx_description
1 polymer ?
#
loop_
_entity_poly.entity_id
_entity_poly.type
_entity_poly.pdbx_seq_one_letter_code
_entity_poly.pdbx_strand_id
1 'polypeptide(L)'
;MFQNTAAIPNNLESVLKLELDYFNSVLSISEKVVKQVESLPISVLTEMVDYRKEWIEKIQKLENRRKELNTVPQNSNEKKYIKSISRLASKLVKIDDKIYKNLESRKMEYIEKSAAISGQRKYNHKQVNEVKNSAKINIIQE
;
A
#
# COMPACT_ATOMS: atom_id res chain seq x y z
N MET A 1 -3.80 -3.49 -17.26
CA MET A 1 -4.75 -4.60 -17.09
C MET A 1 -4.02 -5.92 -17.26
N PHE A 2 -3.97 -6.77 -16.24
CA PHE A 2 -3.41 -8.12 -16.34
C PHE A 2 -4.40 -9.05 -17.05
N GLN A 3 -4.49 -8.93 -18.37
CA GLN A 3 -5.17 -9.92 -19.20
C GLN A 3 -4.27 -11.14 -19.35
N ASN A 4 -4.39 -12.09 -18.44
CA ASN A 4 -3.98 -13.46 -18.69
C ASN A 4 -4.86 -14.39 -17.86
N THR A 5 -5.99 -14.77 -18.42
CA THR A 5 -6.78 -15.95 -18.02
C THR A 5 -6.05 -17.21 -18.51
N ALA A 6 -4.77 -17.35 -18.19
CA ALA A 6 -4.05 -18.57 -18.45
C ALA A 6 -4.63 -19.65 -17.53
N ALA A 7 -5.14 -20.74 -18.12
CA ALA A 7 -5.63 -21.88 -17.36
C ALA A 7 -4.52 -22.36 -16.41
N ILE A 8 -4.89 -22.64 -15.15
CA ILE A 8 -3.91 -23.07 -14.14
C ILE A 8 -3.29 -24.40 -14.60
N PRO A 9 -1.95 -24.50 -14.73
CA PRO A 9 -1.32 -25.71 -15.21
C PRO A 9 -1.54 -26.91 -14.29
N ASN A 10 -1.54 -28.11 -14.87
CA ASN A 10 -1.67 -29.37 -14.13
C ASN A 10 -0.34 -29.99 -13.67
N ASN A 11 0.79 -29.35 -13.99
CA ASN A 11 2.11 -29.82 -13.56
C ASN A 11 2.77 -28.81 -12.61
N LEU A 12 3.51 -29.33 -11.63
CA LEU A 12 4.10 -28.55 -10.54
C LEU A 12 5.09 -27.49 -11.05
N GLU A 13 5.96 -27.85 -12.00
CA GLU A 13 6.96 -26.93 -12.55
C GLU A 13 6.32 -25.71 -13.23
N SER A 14 5.25 -25.90 -13.99
CA SER A 14 4.55 -24.81 -14.68
C SER A 14 3.75 -23.95 -13.71
N VAL A 15 3.17 -24.54 -12.66
CA VAL A 15 2.56 -23.77 -11.56
C VAL A 15 3.61 -22.87 -10.90
N LEU A 16 4.79 -23.41 -10.60
CA LEU A 16 5.88 -22.65 -9.98
C LEU A 16 6.46 -21.55 -10.90
N LYS A 17 6.59 -21.82 -12.21
CA LYS A 17 6.99 -20.79 -13.19
C LYS A 17 5.98 -19.64 -13.24
N LEU A 18 4.69 -19.98 -13.34
CA LEU A 18 3.61 -19.00 -13.37
C LEU A 18 3.56 -18.18 -12.07
N GLU A 19 3.73 -18.83 -10.91
CA GLU A 19 3.83 -18.17 -9.61
C GLU A 19 5.01 -17.18 -9.60
N LEU A 20 6.19 -17.61 -10.06
CA LEU A 20 7.38 -16.76 -10.16
C LEU A 20 7.14 -15.54 -11.05
N ASP A 21 6.49 -15.71 -12.21
CA ASP A 21 6.18 -14.62 -13.14
C ASP A 21 5.23 -13.59 -12.53
N TYR A 22 4.23 -14.05 -11.77
CA TYR A 22 3.37 -13.16 -10.99
C TYR A 22 4.15 -12.39 -9.93
N PHE A 23 5.04 -13.06 -9.17
CA PHE A 23 5.89 -12.39 -8.18
C PHE A 23 6.81 -11.34 -8.82
N ASN A 24 7.43 -11.64 -9.97
CA ASN A 24 8.29 -10.70 -10.70
C ASN A 24 7.51 -9.49 -11.22
N SER A 25 6.32 -9.72 -11.77
CA SER A 25 5.46 -8.65 -12.29
C SER A 25 5.07 -7.66 -11.20
N VAL A 26 4.67 -8.18 -10.03
CA VAL A 26 4.32 -7.33 -8.89
C VAL A 26 5.54 -6.65 -8.29
N LEU A 27 6.68 -7.33 -8.23
CA LEU A 27 7.92 -6.69 -7.78
C LEU A 27 8.29 -5.50 -8.66
N SER A 28 8.21 -5.64 -9.99
CA SER A 28 8.52 -4.55 -10.93
C SER A 28 7.64 -3.31 -10.70
N ILE A 29 6.34 -3.51 -10.51
CA ILE A 29 5.40 -2.41 -10.24
C ILE A 29 5.70 -1.79 -8.86
N SER A 30 5.87 -2.63 -7.85
CA SER A 30 6.08 -2.21 -6.46
C SER A 30 7.40 -1.44 -6.29
N GLU A 31 8.46 -1.84 -7.00
CA GLU A 31 9.73 -1.12 -7.03
C GLU A 31 9.62 0.27 -7.67
N LYS A 32 8.75 0.46 -8.68
CA LYS A 32 8.50 1.79 -9.25
C LYS A 32 7.75 2.67 -8.26
N VAL A 33 6.72 2.13 -7.62
CA VAL A 33 5.90 2.85 -6.63
C VAL A 33 6.74 3.25 -5.42
N VAL A 34 7.53 2.34 -4.86
CA VAL A 34 8.30 2.61 -3.63
C VAL A 34 9.42 3.64 -3.82
N LYS A 35 9.91 3.82 -5.04
CA LYS A 35 10.90 4.86 -5.38
C LYS A 35 10.31 6.26 -5.34
N GLN A 36 8.99 6.40 -5.54
CA GLN A 36 8.30 7.67 -5.65
C GLN A 36 7.21 7.82 -4.58
N VAL A 37 7.15 6.92 -3.59
CA VAL A 37 6.04 6.82 -2.63
C VAL A 37 5.77 8.14 -1.90
N GLU A 38 6.83 8.92 -1.64
CA GLU A 38 6.76 10.22 -0.97
C GLU A 38 6.12 11.34 -1.81
N SER A 39 6.14 11.23 -3.14
CA SER A 39 5.57 12.23 -4.05
C SER A 39 4.27 11.75 -4.73
N LEU A 40 4.00 10.45 -4.71
CA LEU A 40 2.82 9.89 -5.37
C LEU A 40 1.51 10.36 -4.72
N PRO A 41 0.48 10.70 -5.50
CA PRO A 41 -0.86 10.96 -4.99
C PRO A 41 -1.41 9.76 -4.21
N ILE A 42 -2.23 10.03 -3.19
CA ILE A 42 -2.88 8.97 -2.38
C ILE A 42 -3.74 8.05 -3.26
N SER A 43 -4.43 8.58 -4.27
CA SER A 43 -5.23 7.79 -5.22
C SER A 43 -4.41 6.69 -5.92
N VAL A 44 -3.19 7.00 -6.34
CA VAL A 44 -2.27 6.03 -6.97
C VAL A 44 -1.87 4.95 -5.98
N LEU A 45 -1.67 5.30 -4.71
CA LEU A 45 -1.36 4.32 -3.65
C LEU A 45 -2.58 3.43 -3.35
N THR A 46 -3.80 3.98 -3.40
CA THR A 46 -5.03 3.20 -3.26
C THR A 46 -5.21 2.20 -4.41
N GLU A 47 -5.04 2.64 -5.66
CA GLU A 47 -5.10 1.73 -6.82
C GLU A 47 -4.07 0.61 -6.71
N MET A 48 -2.86 0.91 -6.22
CA MET A 48 -1.83 -0.10 -6.00
C MET A 48 -2.24 -1.16 -4.97
N VAL A 49 -2.98 -0.77 -3.92
CA VAL A 49 -3.54 -1.72 -2.94
C VAL A 49 -4.58 -2.63 -3.60
N ASP A 50 -5.44 -2.10 -4.46
CA ASP A 50 -6.43 -2.89 -5.20
C ASP A 50 -5.75 -3.90 -6.13
N TYR A 51 -4.72 -3.46 -6.87
CA TYR A 51 -3.89 -4.37 -7.67
C TYR A 51 -3.20 -5.44 -6.82
N ARG A 52 -2.78 -5.10 -5.59
CA ARG A 52 -2.15 -6.05 -4.67
C ARG A 52 -3.13 -7.14 -4.24
N LYS A 53 -4.39 -6.77 -3.99
CA LYS A 53 -5.46 -7.71 -3.60
C LYS A 53 -5.71 -8.74 -4.70
N GLU A 54 -5.89 -8.30 -5.95
CA GLU A 54 -6.08 -9.21 -7.09
C GLU A 54 -4.92 -10.20 -7.25
N TRP A 55 -3.70 -9.74 -6.99
CA TRP A 55 -2.50 -10.57 -7.08
C TRP A 55 -2.41 -11.61 -5.95
N ILE A 56 -2.74 -11.23 -4.72
CA ILE A 56 -2.79 -12.16 -3.58
C ILE A 56 -3.77 -13.30 -3.89
N GLU A 57 -4.96 -12.97 -4.43
CA GLU A 57 -5.96 -13.97 -4.81
C GLU A 57 -5.42 -14.94 -5.88
N LYS A 58 -4.69 -14.44 -6.88
CA LYS A 58 -4.07 -15.29 -7.91
C LYS A 58 -2.98 -16.20 -7.34
N ILE A 59 -2.13 -15.69 -6.45
CA ILE A 59 -1.10 -16.52 -5.79
C ILE A 59 -1.72 -17.57 -4.90
N GLN A 60 -2.75 -17.23 -4.13
CA GLN A 60 -3.43 -18.21 -3.27
C GLN A 60 -4.02 -19.36 -4.09
N LYS A 61 -4.59 -19.08 -5.28
CA LYS A 61 -5.04 -20.12 -6.20
C LYS A 61 -3.89 -21.03 -6.66
N LEU A 62 -2.73 -20.45 -7.00
CA LEU A 62 -1.55 -21.22 -7.39
C LEU A 62 -0.95 -22.02 -6.24
N GLU A 63 -0.95 -21.48 -5.02
CA GLU A 63 -0.49 -22.16 -3.82
C GLU A 63 -1.38 -23.36 -3.49
N ASN A 64 -2.69 -23.20 -3.57
CA ASN A 64 -3.64 -24.30 -3.38
C ASN A 64 -3.40 -25.39 -4.42
N ARG A 65 -3.24 -25.01 -5.70
CA ARG A 65 -2.90 -25.98 -6.75
C ARG A 65 -1.57 -26.68 -6.49
N ARG A 66 -0.55 -25.93 -6.04
CA ARG A 66 0.75 -26.49 -5.66
C ARG A 66 0.58 -27.53 -4.56
N LYS A 67 -0.22 -27.25 -3.53
CA LYS A 67 -0.50 -28.18 -2.41
C LYS A 67 -1.18 -29.46 -2.89
N GLU A 68 -2.14 -29.36 -3.80
CA GLU A 68 -2.81 -30.52 -4.41
C GLU A 68 -1.84 -31.40 -5.22
N LEU A 69 -0.87 -30.78 -5.91
CA LEU A 69 0.10 -31.46 -6.76
C LEU A 69 1.35 -31.97 -5.99
N ASN A 70 1.49 -31.63 -4.70
CA ASN A 70 2.71 -31.88 -3.92
C ASN A 70 2.81 -33.33 -3.39
N THR A 71 2.47 -34.31 -4.22
CA THR A 71 2.50 -35.75 -3.91
C THR A 71 3.80 -36.43 -4.34
N VAL A 72 4.71 -35.71 -5.02
CA VAL A 72 5.92 -36.24 -5.64
C VAL A 72 7.18 -35.57 -5.05
N PRO A 73 8.29 -36.30 -4.84
CA PRO A 73 9.56 -35.70 -4.45
C PRO A 73 10.02 -34.62 -5.44
N GLN A 74 10.28 -33.43 -4.92
CA GLN A 74 10.61 -32.25 -5.72
C GLN A 74 11.97 -32.37 -6.41
N ASN A 75 12.01 -32.03 -7.69
CA ASN A 75 13.24 -31.99 -8.47
C ASN A 75 14.09 -30.73 -8.14
N SER A 76 15.34 -30.66 -8.61
CA SER A 76 16.25 -29.56 -8.25
C SER A 76 15.80 -28.20 -8.79
N ASN A 77 15.06 -28.17 -9.90
CA ASN A 77 14.55 -26.94 -10.51
C ASN A 77 13.36 -26.39 -9.73
N GLU A 78 12.44 -27.24 -9.30
CA GLU A 78 11.30 -26.88 -8.44
C GLU A 78 11.78 -26.25 -7.12
N LYS A 79 12.82 -26.84 -6.50
CA LYS A 79 13.45 -26.27 -5.30
C LYS A 79 14.03 -24.87 -5.55
N LYS A 80 14.66 -24.64 -6.72
CA LYS A 80 15.15 -23.31 -7.12
C LYS A 80 14.02 -22.31 -7.30
N TYR A 81 12.90 -22.72 -7.90
CA TYR A 81 11.72 -21.87 -8.05
C TYR A 81 11.12 -21.48 -6.71
N ILE A 82 10.90 -22.44 -5.80
CA ILE A 82 10.38 -22.19 -4.45
C ILE A 82 11.28 -21.22 -3.69
N LYS A 83 12.60 -21.42 -3.73
CA LYS A 83 13.56 -20.50 -3.09
C LYS A 83 13.49 -19.09 -3.69
N SER A 84 13.31 -18.98 -5.00
CA SER A 84 13.20 -17.70 -5.69
C SER A 84 11.90 -16.97 -5.35
N ILE A 85 10.78 -17.70 -5.34
CA ILE A 85 9.46 -17.20 -4.93
C ILE A 85 9.51 -16.70 -3.48
N SER A 86 10.06 -17.48 -2.55
CA SER A 86 10.23 -17.08 -1.16
C SER A 86 11.07 -15.80 -1.02
N ARG A 87 12.17 -15.69 -1.78
CA ARG A 87 13.00 -14.46 -1.80
C ARG A 87 12.22 -13.25 -2.31
N LEU A 88 11.43 -13.40 -3.38
CA LEU A 88 10.62 -12.33 -3.93
C LEU A 88 9.51 -11.92 -2.95
N ALA A 89 8.86 -12.87 -2.30
CA ALA A 89 7.86 -12.61 -1.26
C ALA A 89 8.45 -11.77 -0.11
N SER A 90 9.62 -12.15 0.41
CA SER A 90 10.29 -11.35 1.45
C SER A 90 10.65 -9.94 1.00
N LYS A 91 11.05 -9.75 -0.26
CA LYS A 91 11.31 -8.40 -0.81
C LYS A 91 10.04 -7.58 -0.89
N LEU A 92 8.95 -8.19 -1.36
CA LEU A 92 7.64 -7.55 -1.50
C LEU A 92 7.08 -7.09 -0.15
N VAL A 93 7.22 -7.89 0.90
CA VAL A 93 6.84 -7.50 2.27
C VAL A 93 7.61 -6.26 2.74
N LYS A 94 8.92 -6.19 2.46
CA LYS A 94 9.73 -5.01 2.81
C LYS A 94 9.30 -3.75 2.06
N ILE A 95 8.88 -3.91 0.81
CA ILE A 95 8.34 -2.79 0.02
C ILE A 95 7.02 -2.31 0.64
N ASP A 96 6.15 -3.24 1.02
CA ASP A 96 4.85 -2.90 1.62
C ASP A 96 5.02 -2.18 2.96
N ASP A 97 5.96 -2.63 3.80
CA ASP A 97 6.31 -1.94 5.05
C ASP A 97 6.76 -0.48 4.80
N LYS A 98 7.57 -0.26 3.76
CA LYS A 98 8.00 1.10 3.39
C LYS A 98 6.83 1.96 2.91
N ILE A 99 5.90 1.39 2.12
CA ILE A 99 4.70 2.10 1.67
C ILE A 99 3.81 2.43 2.87
N TYR A 100 3.61 1.49 3.78
CA TYR A 100 2.81 1.68 4.99
C TYR A 100 3.37 2.80 5.87
N LYS A 101 4.67 2.79 6.16
CA LYS A 101 5.33 3.86 6.94
C LYS A 101 5.17 5.24 6.32
N ASN A 102 5.24 5.32 4.99
CA ASN A 102 5.01 6.59 4.29
C ASN A 102 3.56 7.07 4.43
N LEU A 103 2.58 6.19 4.26
CA LEU A 103 1.17 6.50 4.45
C LEU A 103 0.87 6.94 5.89
N GLU A 104 1.46 6.27 6.87
CA GLU A 104 1.33 6.62 8.29
C GLU A 104 1.91 8.00 8.58
N SER A 105 3.10 8.32 8.04
CA SER A 105 3.71 9.65 8.16
C SER A 105 2.81 10.74 7.58
N ARG A 106 2.28 10.52 6.37
CA ARG A 106 1.35 11.46 5.71
C ARG A 106 0.05 11.65 6.49
N LYS A 107 -0.48 10.58 7.10
CA LYS A 107 -1.67 10.65 7.97
C LYS A 107 -1.40 11.55 9.17
N MET A 108 -0.24 11.39 9.83
CA MET A 108 0.14 12.21 10.98
C MET A 108 0.29 13.69 10.59
N GLU A 109 0.97 13.99 9.48
CA GLU A 109 1.07 15.37 8.99
C GLU A 109 -0.30 16.01 8.72
N TYR A 110 -1.25 15.24 8.16
CA TYR A 110 -2.60 15.76 7.90
C TYR A 110 -3.37 16.04 9.19
N ILE A 111 -3.23 15.17 10.20
CA ILE A 111 -3.83 15.37 11.53
C ILE A 111 -3.26 16.63 12.17
N GLU A 112 -1.94 16.83 12.13
CA GLU A 112 -1.29 18.02 12.66
C GLU A 112 -1.76 19.30 11.97
N LYS A 113 -1.81 19.30 10.62
CA LYS A 113 -2.33 20.43 9.84
C LYS A 113 -3.79 20.74 10.19
N SER A 114 -4.63 19.72 10.34
CA SER A 114 -6.05 19.88 10.72
C SER A 114 -6.20 20.43 12.14
N ALA A 115 -5.40 19.94 13.09
CA ALA A 115 -5.37 20.43 14.46
C ALA A 115 -4.90 21.91 14.52
N ALA A 116 -3.87 22.27 13.74
CA ALA A 116 -3.37 23.64 13.63
C ALA A 116 -4.45 24.60 13.07
N ILE A 117 -5.16 24.21 12.01
CA ILE A 117 -6.28 24.99 11.45
C ILE A 117 -7.38 25.18 12.51
N SER A 118 -7.71 24.13 13.25
CA SER A 118 -8.70 24.19 14.33
C SER A 118 -8.26 25.11 15.47
N GLY A 119 -6.97 25.10 15.83
CA GLY A 119 -6.37 26.01 16.79
C GLY A 119 -6.41 27.47 16.34
N GLN A 120 -6.04 27.74 15.09
CA GLN A 120 -6.12 29.08 14.49
C GLN A 120 -7.55 29.60 14.44
N ARG A 121 -8.54 28.77 14.09
CA ARG A 121 -9.96 29.15 14.13
C ARG A 121 -10.41 29.57 15.53
N LYS A 122 -10.01 28.82 16.57
CA LYS A 122 -10.33 29.15 17.97
C LYS A 122 -9.64 30.45 18.41
N TYR A 123 -8.38 30.66 18.03
CA TYR A 123 -7.65 31.88 18.33
C TYR A 123 -8.28 33.10 17.65
N ASN A 124 -8.58 33.01 16.35
CA ASN A 124 -9.22 34.08 15.60
C ASN A 124 -10.62 34.40 16.16
N HIS A 125 -11.38 33.39 16.58
CA HIS A 125 -12.69 33.64 17.17
C HIS A 125 -12.60 34.36 18.53
N LYS A 126 -11.60 34.02 19.37
CA LYS A 126 -11.33 34.74 20.63
C LYS A 126 -10.92 36.18 20.39
N GLN A 127 -10.00 36.44 19.47
CA GLN A 127 -9.60 37.81 19.11
C GLN A 127 -10.76 38.65 18.58
N VAL A 128 -11.60 38.09 17.70
CA VAL A 128 -12.80 38.78 17.20
C VAL A 128 -13.79 39.11 18.32
N ASN A 129 -13.94 38.24 19.31
CA ASN A 129 -14.81 38.50 20.47
C ASN A 129 -14.21 39.52 21.44
N GLU A 130 -12.89 39.52 21.66
CA GLU A 130 -12.20 40.55 22.46
C GLU A 130 -12.30 41.94 21.82
N VAL A 131 -12.12 42.05 20.50
CA VAL A 131 -12.29 43.30 19.74
C VAL A 131 -13.74 43.81 19.78
N LYS A 132 -14.73 42.91 19.70
CA LYS A 132 -16.15 43.30 19.82
C LYS A 132 -16.53 43.77 21.23
N ASN A 133 -15.93 43.17 22.27
CA ASN A 133 -16.20 43.56 23.64
C ASN A 133 -15.50 44.88 24.02
N SER A 134 -14.28 45.13 23.53
CA SER A 134 -13.60 46.43 23.74
C SER A 134 -14.31 47.58 23.01
N ALA A 135 -14.83 47.35 21.80
CA ALA A 135 -15.62 48.35 21.07
C ALA A 135 -16.95 48.72 21.77
N LYS A 136 -17.59 47.77 22.48
CA LYS A 136 -18.80 48.06 23.26
C LYS A 136 -18.56 48.92 24.51
N ILE A 137 -17.39 48.81 25.13
CA ILE A 137 -17.05 49.57 26.34
C ILE A 137 -16.80 51.06 25.99
N ASN A 138 -16.21 51.33 24.83
CA ASN A 138 -15.91 52.71 24.40
C ASN A 138 -17.16 53.51 23.96
N ILE A 139 -18.29 52.86 23.67
CA ILE A 139 -19.53 53.55 23.23
C ILE A 139 -20.35 54.03 24.44
N ILE A 140 -20.03 53.60 25.66
CA ILE A 140 -20.82 53.91 26.87
C ILE A 140 -20.19 55.07 27.70
N GLN A 141 -19.07 55.65 27.24
CA GLN A 141 -18.36 56.73 27.96
C GLN A 141 -18.42 58.13 27.29
N GLU A 142 -19.49 58.44 26.55
CA GLU A 142 -19.83 59.82 26.14
C GLU A 142 -21.12 60.31 26.79
#